data_AF-A0A1N7L6U1-F1
#
_entry.id   AF-A0A1N7L6U1-F1
#
_cell.length_a   1.000
_cell.length_b   1.000
_cell.length_c   1.000
_cell.angle_alpha   90.00
_cell.angle_beta   90.00
_cell.angle_gamma   90.00
#
_symmetry.space_group_name_H-M   'P 1'
#
loop_
_entity.id
_entity.type
_entity.pdbx_description
1 polymer ?
#
loop_
_entity_poly.entity_id
_entity_poly.type
_entity_poly.pdbx_seq_one_letter_code
_entity_poly.pdbx_strand_id
1 'polypeptide(L)'
;MFSKACQYGIKAVIYIWSQSLKGVKVGAKETAEHVDAPEPFTAKILQELVRKKVIGSQKGPSGGFYAGTEHEKLTLQDLVIAIDGDGLFSGCSLGLKACSETNPCPLHHEIKKVRTHVVSMLTKKTLKELALEVESGETVLARFDV
;
A
#
# COMPACT_ATOMS: atom_id res chain seq x y z
N MET A 1 7.00 -9.48 -7.17
CA MET A 1 6.53 -8.09 -7.35
C MET A 1 5.05 -8.06 -7.00
N PHE A 2 4.52 -6.95 -6.44
CA PHE A 2 3.28 -6.91 -5.64
C PHE A 2 2.05 -7.57 -6.27
N SER A 3 1.19 -8.16 -5.42
CA SER A 3 -0.10 -8.70 -5.86
C SER A 3 -1.00 -7.61 -6.45
N LYS A 4 -2.01 -8.01 -7.21
CA LYS A 4 -3.02 -7.06 -7.72
C LYS A 4 -3.77 -6.36 -6.59
N ALA A 5 -4.04 -7.06 -5.49
CA ALA A 5 -4.66 -6.45 -4.31
C ALA A 5 -3.75 -5.37 -3.71
N CYS A 6 -2.45 -5.63 -3.62
CA CYS A 6 -1.50 -4.66 -3.10
C CYS A 6 -1.36 -3.46 -4.05
N GLN A 7 -1.28 -3.67 -5.38
CA GLN A 7 -1.26 -2.57 -6.36
C GLN A 7 -2.48 -1.64 -6.21
N TYR A 8 -3.70 -2.20 -6.14
CA TYR A 8 -4.90 -1.41 -5.93
C TYR A 8 -4.94 -0.75 -4.55
N GLY A 9 -4.49 -1.45 -3.50
CA GLY A 9 -4.38 -0.90 -2.15
C GLY A 9 -3.45 0.31 -2.09
N ILE A 10 -2.28 0.24 -2.72
CA ILE A 10 -1.32 1.35 -2.79
C ILE A 10 -1.98 2.57 -3.42
N LYS A 11 -2.56 2.41 -4.62
CA LYS A 11 -3.23 3.52 -5.30
C LYS A 11 -4.37 4.10 -4.48
N ALA A 12 -5.20 3.24 -3.90
CA ALA A 12 -6.37 3.64 -3.12
C ALA A 12 -6.00 4.42 -1.87
N VAL A 13 -4.97 3.99 -1.13
CA VAL A 13 -4.52 4.70 0.08
C VAL A 13 -3.86 6.04 -0.26
N ILE A 14 -3.09 6.11 -1.35
CA ILE A 14 -2.52 7.39 -1.81
C ILE A 14 -3.63 8.37 -2.19
N TYR A 15 -4.66 7.91 -2.92
CA TYR A 15 -5.83 8.73 -3.23
C TYR A 15 -6.59 9.16 -1.97
N ILE A 16 -6.85 8.25 -1.03
CA ILE A 16 -7.52 8.57 0.24
C ILE A 16 -6.73 9.63 1.03
N TRP A 17 -5.40 9.52 1.07
CA TRP A 17 -4.56 10.57 1.67
C TRP A 17 -4.74 11.91 0.98
N SER A 18 -4.73 11.94 -0.35
CA SER A 18 -4.85 13.19 -1.11
C SER A 18 -6.19 13.90 -0.86
N GLN A 19 -7.28 13.12 -0.70
CA GLN A 19 -8.59 13.66 -0.33
C GLN A 19 -8.67 14.05 1.16
N SER A 20 -8.07 13.27 2.05
CA SER A 20 -8.07 13.55 3.49
C SER A 20 -7.29 14.83 3.82
N LEU A 21 -6.22 15.13 3.07
CA LEU A 21 -5.50 16.41 3.17
C LEU A 21 -6.36 17.62 2.80
N LYS A 22 -7.44 17.41 2.04
CA LYS A 22 -8.46 18.42 1.69
C LYS A 22 -9.66 18.40 2.65
N GLY A 23 -9.61 17.58 3.70
CA GLY A 23 -10.70 17.39 4.66
C GLY A 23 -11.86 16.53 4.15
N VAL A 24 -11.67 15.78 3.05
CA VAL A 24 -12.69 14.97 2.39
C VAL A 24 -12.52 13.49 2.74
N LYS A 25 -13.63 12.80 3.00
CA LYS A 25 -13.69 11.35 3.11
C LYS A 25 -14.32 10.78 1.83
N VAL A 26 -13.80 9.66 1.34
CA VAL A 26 -14.23 9.10 0.06
C VAL A 26 -14.87 7.73 0.19
N GLY A 27 -15.78 7.43 -0.74
CA GLY A 27 -16.44 6.14 -0.84
C GLY A 27 -15.57 5.10 -1.57
N ALA A 28 -15.95 3.81 -1.46
CA ALA A 28 -15.27 2.74 -2.20
C ALA A 28 -15.44 2.89 -3.72
N LYS A 29 -16.62 3.29 -4.18
CA LYS A 29 -16.93 3.55 -5.59
C LYS A 29 -16.04 4.63 -6.19
N GLU A 30 -16.06 5.81 -5.57
CA GLU A 30 -15.24 6.96 -5.97
C GLU A 30 -13.74 6.61 -5.97
N THR A 31 -13.28 5.91 -4.94
CA THR A 31 -11.88 5.44 -4.87
C THR A 31 -11.56 4.53 -6.06
N ALA A 32 -12.42 3.57 -6.35
CA ALA A 32 -12.22 2.59 -7.43
C ALA A 32 -12.14 3.26 -8.80
N GLU A 33 -13.00 4.25 -9.07
CA GLU A 33 -12.99 5.05 -10.30
C GLU A 33 -11.66 5.80 -10.46
N HIS A 34 -11.15 6.44 -9.41
CA HIS A 34 -9.91 7.22 -9.47
C HIS A 34 -8.64 6.37 -9.62
N VAL A 35 -8.67 5.11 -9.17
CA VAL A 35 -7.49 4.24 -9.19
C VAL A 35 -7.48 3.24 -10.33
N ASP A 36 -8.51 3.28 -11.18
CA ASP A 36 -8.75 2.33 -12.27
C ASP A 36 -8.73 0.87 -11.75
N ALA A 37 -9.67 0.57 -10.84
CA ALA A 37 -9.81 -0.73 -10.22
C ALA A 37 -11.29 -1.16 -10.10
N PRO A 38 -11.63 -2.46 -10.12
CA PRO A 38 -13.01 -2.90 -9.93
C PRO A 38 -13.55 -2.59 -8.54
N GLU A 39 -14.69 -1.91 -8.46
CA GLU A 39 -15.30 -1.46 -7.18
C GLU A 39 -15.45 -2.56 -6.12
N PRO A 40 -15.97 -3.77 -6.41
CA PRO A 40 -16.11 -4.81 -5.40
C PRO A 40 -14.76 -5.25 -4.80
N PHE A 41 -13.71 -5.23 -5.62
CA PHE A 41 -12.35 -5.55 -5.19
C PHE A 41 -11.79 -4.44 -4.31
N THR A 42 -11.91 -3.18 -4.75
CA THR A 42 -11.48 -2.00 -3.99
C THR A 42 -12.15 -1.95 -2.62
N ALA A 43 -13.47 -2.17 -2.54
CA ALA A 43 -14.20 -2.20 -1.28
C ALA A 43 -13.65 -3.23 -0.29
N LYS A 44 -13.33 -4.45 -0.76
CA LYS A 44 -12.74 -5.51 0.08
C LYS A 44 -11.33 -5.12 0.58
N ILE A 45 -10.50 -4.56 -0.29
CA ILE A 45 -9.15 -4.11 0.05
C ILE A 45 -9.20 -2.99 1.10
N LEU A 46 -10.07 -2.00 0.92
CA LEU A 46 -10.24 -0.91 1.88
C LEU A 46 -10.69 -1.41 3.26
N GLN A 47 -11.61 -2.38 3.31
CA GLN A 47 -12.03 -3.01 4.57
C GLN A 47 -10.86 -3.72 5.28
N GLU A 48 -10.02 -4.42 4.52
CA GLU A 48 -8.83 -5.07 5.05
C GLU A 48 -7.83 -4.05 5.62
N LEU A 49 -7.57 -2.98 4.88
CA LEU A 49 -6.68 -1.90 5.30
C LEU A 49 -7.18 -1.18 6.56
N VAL A 50 -8.50 -1.00 6.71
CA VAL A 50 -9.10 -0.49 7.97
C VAL A 50 -8.83 -1.45 9.13
N ARG A 51 -9.06 -2.75 8.94
CA ARG A 51 -8.81 -3.77 9.99
C ARG A 51 -7.34 -3.80 10.40
N LYS A 52 -6.43 -3.55 9.45
CA LYS A 52 -4.98 -3.47 9.67
C LYS A 52 -4.51 -2.08 10.12
N LYS A 53 -5.42 -1.13 10.33
CA LYS A 53 -5.16 0.25 10.79
C LYS A 53 -4.24 1.05 9.85
N VAL A 54 -4.31 0.77 8.55
CA VAL A 54 -3.59 1.55 7.53
C VAL A 54 -4.37 2.81 7.14
N ILE A 55 -5.70 2.76 7.26
CA ILE A 55 -6.64 3.86 7.05
C ILE A 55 -7.80 3.75 8.06
N GLY A 56 -8.55 4.82 8.23
CA GLY A 56 -9.78 4.86 9.01
C GLY A 56 -11.04 4.75 8.14
N SER A 57 -12.18 4.50 8.79
CA SER A 57 -13.50 4.58 8.16
C SER A 57 -14.53 5.17 9.10
N GLN A 58 -15.45 5.98 8.56
CA GLN A 58 -16.60 6.52 9.28
C GLN A 58 -17.89 6.08 8.58
N LYS A 59 -18.93 5.74 9.36
CA LYS A 59 -20.26 5.41 8.85
C LYS A 59 -21.15 6.65 8.76
N GLY A 60 -22.19 6.58 7.92
CA GLY A 60 -23.23 7.61 7.79
C GLY A 60 -23.17 8.36 6.46
N PRO A 61 -24.08 9.32 6.22
CA PRO A 61 -24.17 10.08 4.96
C PRO A 61 -22.91 10.88 4.63
N SER A 62 -22.17 11.34 5.64
CA SER A 62 -20.85 12.00 5.52
C SER A 62 -19.69 11.06 5.88
N GLY A 63 -19.96 9.75 5.86
CA GLY A 63 -18.98 8.70 6.09
C GLY A 63 -18.05 8.50 4.90
N GLY A 64 -17.21 7.47 5.00
CA GLY A 64 -16.19 7.16 3.99
C GLY A 64 -14.88 6.73 4.64
N PHE A 65 -13.90 6.45 3.79
CA PHE A 65 -12.53 6.12 4.19
C PHE A 65 -11.70 7.40 4.28
N TYR A 66 -10.76 7.42 5.21
CA TYR A 66 -9.90 8.58 5.47
C TYR A 66 -8.53 8.15 6.01
N ALA A 67 -7.54 9.04 5.93
CA ALA A 67 -6.27 8.93 6.63
C ALA A 67 -5.99 10.21 7.43
N GLY A 68 -5.68 10.04 8.71
CA GLY A 68 -5.42 11.12 9.67
C GLY A 68 -4.06 11.03 10.36
N THR A 69 -3.84 11.83 11.41
CA THR A 69 -2.60 11.93 12.19
C THR A 69 -2.06 10.57 12.65
N GLU A 70 -2.94 9.64 13.01
CA GLU A 70 -2.60 8.30 13.46
C GLU A 70 -1.96 7.41 12.37
N HIS A 71 -2.10 7.80 11.10
CA HIS A 71 -1.60 7.06 9.94
C HIS A 71 -0.35 7.71 9.32
N GLU A 72 0.06 8.91 9.75
CA GLU A 72 1.08 9.72 9.06
C GLU A 72 2.44 9.05 8.94
N LYS A 73 2.79 8.19 9.89
CA LYS A 73 4.08 7.50 9.93
C LYS A 73 4.09 6.19 9.13
N LEU A 74 2.94 5.77 8.59
CA LEU A 74 2.84 4.52 7.84
C LEU A 74 3.51 4.67 6.47
N THR A 75 4.36 3.69 6.18
CA THR A 75 5.16 3.58 4.97
C THR A 75 4.52 2.65 3.95
N LEU A 76 5.12 2.61 2.76
CA LEU A 76 4.72 1.65 1.75
C LEU A 76 4.95 0.20 2.22
N GLN A 77 5.97 -0.05 3.06
CA GLN A 77 6.17 -1.34 3.71
C GLN A 77 4.95 -1.76 4.54
N ASP A 78 4.39 -0.87 5.36
CA ASP A 78 3.27 -1.20 6.24
C ASP A 78 2.04 -1.66 5.45
N LEU A 79 1.77 -0.99 4.31
CA LEU A 79 0.70 -1.37 3.40
C LEU A 79 0.99 -2.71 2.72
N VAL A 80 2.21 -2.92 2.23
CA VAL A 80 2.60 -4.20 1.61
C VAL A 80 2.43 -5.34 2.60
N ILE A 81 2.87 -5.17 3.86
CA ILE A 81 2.69 -6.19 4.91
C ILE A 81 1.22 -6.42 5.20
N ALA A 82 0.39 -5.37 5.21
CA ALA A 82 -1.04 -5.48 5.48
C ALA A 82 -1.79 -6.33 4.44
N ILE A 83 -1.34 -6.34 3.18
CA ILE A 83 -2.02 -7.04 2.07
C ILE A 83 -1.28 -8.30 1.62
N ASP A 84 0.01 -8.20 1.29
CA ASP A 84 0.82 -9.30 0.75
C ASP A 84 1.56 -10.09 1.83
N GLY A 85 1.55 -9.61 3.08
CA GLY A 85 2.27 -10.21 4.19
C GLY A 85 3.76 -9.83 4.25
N ASP A 86 4.48 -10.43 5.18
CA ASP A 86 5.88 -10.09 5.47
C ASP A 86 6.91 -10.90 4.64
N GLY A 87 6.45 -11.82 3.78
CA GLY A 87 7.30 -12.75 3.04
C GLY A 87 8.36 -12.07 2.16
N LEU A 88 8.09 -10.86 1.65
CA LEU A 88 9.09 -10.07 0.93
C LEU A 88 10.28 -9.65 1.83
N PHE A 89 10.01 -9.44 3.12
CA PHE A 89 10.94 -8.89 4.11
C PHE A 89 11.69 -10.01 4.85
N SER A 90 11.02 -11.12 5.16
CA SER A 90 11.55 -12.19 6.02
C SER A 90 11.57 -13.58 5.36
N GLY A 91 10.80 -13.80 4.31
CA GLY A 91 10.59 -15.11 3.69
C GLY A 91 11.79 -15.64 2.90
N CYS A 92 11.85 -16.96 2.68
CA CYS A 92 12.83 -17.56 1.77
C CYS A 92 12.31 -17.54 0.33
N SER A 93 13.10 -17.01 -0.62
CA SER A 93 12.70 -16.97 -2.04
C SER A 93 12.60 -18.34 -2.71
N LEU A 94 13.19 -19.38 -2.12
CA LEU A 94 13.00 -20.78 -2.57
C LEU A 94 11.82 -21.48 -1.89
N GLY A 95 11.08 -20.81 -1.01
CA GLY A 95 9.94 -21.40 -0.30
C GLY A 95 10.32 -22.30 0.88
N LEU A 96 11.57 -22.23 1.37
CA LEU A 96 11.93 -22.86 2.65
C LEU A 96 11.18 -22.19 3.80
N LYS A 97 11.04 -22.93 4.92
CA LYS A 97 10.32 -22.45 6.11
C LYS A 97 10.80 -21.07 6.62
N ALA A 98 12.10 -20.77 6.48
CA ALA A 98 12.67 -19.49 6.84
C ALA A 98 13.91 -19.17 5.98
N CYS A 99 14.19 -17.87 5.82
CA CYS A 99 15.48 -17.39 5.32
C CYS A 99 16.51 -17.44 6.47
N SER A 100 17.75 -17.85 6.22
CA SER A 100 18.77 -17.98 7.27
C SER A 100 20.15 -17.59 6.77
N GLU A 101 20.86 -16.79 7.57
CA GLU A 101 22.28 -16.46 7.35
C GLU A 101 23.21 -17.61 7.75
N THR A 102 22.83 -18.40 8.75
CA THR A 102 23.64 -19.49 9.30
C THR A 102 23.43 -20.82 8.57
N ASN A 103 22.29 -20.95 7.88
CA ASN A 103 21.98 -22.09 7.01
C ASN A 103 21.41 -21.57 5.68
N PRO A 104 22.25 -20.94 4.83
CA PRO A 104 21.80 -20.24 3.64
C PRO A 104 21.29 -21.20 2.57
N CYS A 105 20.19 -20.83 1.93
CA CYS A 105 19.76 -21.49 0.70
C CYS A 105 20.69 -21.10 -0.47
N PRO A 106 20.72 -21.88 -1.57
CA PRO A 106 21.59 -21.57 -2.72
C PRO A 106 21.43 -20.17 -3.32
N LEU A 107 20.26 -19.52 -3.13
CA LEU A 107 19.99 -18.16 -3.62
C LEU A 107 20.20 -17.06 -2.55
N HIS A 108 20.55 -17.40 -1.31
CA HIS A 108 20.47 -16.51 -0.16
C HIS A 108 21.23 -15.19 -0.35
N HIS A 109 22.51 -15.27 -0.70
CA HIS A 109 23.36 -14.07 -0.76
C HIS A 109 22.94 -13.09 -1.88
N GLU A 110 22.51 -13.59 -3.03
CA GLU A 110 22.06 -12.75 -4.14
C GLU A 110 20.68 -12.14 -3.87
N ILE A 111 19.74 -12.95 -3.38
CA ILE A 111 18.41 -12.46 -2.99
C ILE A 111 18.49 -11.44 -1.86
N LYS A 112 19.39 -11.63 -0.89
CA LYS A 112 19.59 -10.69 0.22
C LYS A 112 19.93 -9.30 -0.30
N LYS A 113 20.89 -9.18 -1.22
CA LYS A 113 21.29 -7.89 -1.81
C LYS A 113 20.10 -7.19 -2.46
N VAL A 114 19.35 -7.90 -3.30
CA VAL A 114 18.18 -7.36 -3.99
C VAL A 114 17.09 -6.97 -2.98
N ARG A 115 16.79 -7.84 -2.00
CA ARG A 115 15.81 -7.58 -0.95
C ARG A 115 16.16 -6.33 -0.16
N THR A 116 17.41 -6.14 0.23
CA THR A 116 17.84 -4.96 0.97
C THR A 116 17.48 -3.67 0.23
N HIS A 117 17.70 -3.60 -1.08
CA HIS A 117 17.34 -2.43 -1.88
C HIS A 117 15.82 -2.25 -1.99
N VAL A 118 15.07 -3.32 -2.21
CA VAL A 118 13.61 -3.26 -2.28
C VAL A 118 13.02 -2.80 -0.94
N VAL A 119 13.46 -3.37 0.17
CA VAL A 119 13.00 -2.99 1.52
C VAL A 119 13.35 -1.54 1.80
N SER A 120 14.58 -1.11 1.51
CA SER A 120 14.98 0.29 1.69
C SER A 120 14.11 1.27 0.91
N MET A 121 13.65 0.90 -0.30
CA MET A 121 12.72 1.73 -1.06
C MET A 121 11.34 1.80 -0.38
N LEU A 122 10.84 0.66 0.12
CA LEU A 122 9.51 0.57 0.75
C LEU A 122 9.41 1.27 2.10
N THR A 123 10.52 1.45 2.81
CA THR A 123 10.57 2.12 4.12
C THR A 123 10.90 3.61 4.05
N LYS A 124 11.39 4.09 2.90
CA LYS A 124 11.93 5.45 2.79
C LYS A 124 10.88 6.55 2.83
N LYS A 125 9.69 6.29 2.28
CA LYS A 125 8.60 7.26 2.19
C LYS A 125 7.34 6.75 2.88
N THR A 126 6.65 7.67 3.52
CA THR A 126 5.31 7.50 4.06
C THR A 126 4.27 7.53 2.93
N LEU A 127 3.11 6.95 3.18
CA LEU A 127 1.97 7.01 2.26
C LEU A 127 1.47 8.45 2.05
N LYS A 128 1.62 9.31 3.06
CA LYS A 128 1.33 10.75 2.99
C LYS A 128 2.28 11.48 2.04
N GLU A 129 3.58 11.23 2.13
CA GLU A 129 4.57 11.84 1.22
C GLU A 129 4.31 11.45 -0.23
N LEU A 130 3.99 10.18 -0.49
CA LEU A 130 3.60 9.74 -1.84
C LEU A 130 2.33 10.44 -2.35
N ALA A 131 1.36 10.73 -1.48
CA ALA A 131 0.18 11.50 -1.87
C ALA A 131 0.49 12.96 -2.21
N LEU A 132 1.42 13.59 -1.49
CA LEU A 132 1.87 14.95 -1.80
C LEU A 132 2.56 15.02 -3.17
N GLU A 133 3.32 13.99 -3.56
CA GLU A 133 3.96 13.88 -4.88
C GLU A 133 2.95 13.68 -6.03
N VAL A 134 1.81 13.04 -5.76
CA VAL A 134 0.71 12.95 -6.73
C VAL A 134 0.00 14.30 -6.86
N GLU A 135 -0.26 14.98 -5.74
CA GLU A 135 -0.92 16.29 -5.73
C GLU A 135 -0.06 17.40 -6.34
N SER A 136 1.28 17.31 -6.27
CA SER A 136 2.18 18.23 -6.96
C SER A 136 2.25 18.01 -8.48
N GLY A 137 1.67 16.92 -8.98
CA GLY A 137 1.72 16.54 -10.39
C GLY A 137 3.04 15.90 -10.83
N GLU A 138 3.96 15.61 -9.89
CA GLU A 138 5.22 14.91 -10.18
C GLU A 138 4.97 13.45 -10.61
N THR A 139 3.89 12.84 -10.12
CA THR A 139 3.54 11.44 -10.35
C THR A 139 2.04 11.23 -10.58
N VAL A 140 1.65 10.09 -11.15
CA VAL A 140 0.24 9.75 -11.45
C VAL A 140 -0.12 8.35 -10.97
N LEU A 141 -1.37 8.16 -10.55
CA LEU A 141 -1.90 6.87 -10.05
C LEU A 141 -2.53 5.99 -11.15
N ALA A 142 -2.96 6.61 -12.23
CA ALA A 142 -3.56 5.94 -13.38
C ALA A 142 -3.13 6.65 -14.68
N ARG A 143 -3.06 5.88 -15.77
CA ARG A 143 -2.94 6.39 -17.13
C ARG A 143 -4.21 5.94 -17.82
N PHE A 144 -5.09 6.89 -18.10
CA PHE A 144 -6.29 6.61 -18.88
C PHE A 144 -5.89 6.69 -20.36
N ASP A 145 -6.27 5.67 -21.12
CA ASP A 145 -6.09 5.70 -22.58
C ASP A 145 -6.92 6.87 -23.13
N VAL A 146 -6.26 7.72 -23.94
CA VAL A 146 -6.88 8.84 -24.68
C VAL A 146 -7.32 8.36 -26.04
#